data_AF-A0A945FLN9-F1
#
_entry.id   AF-A0A945FLN9-F1
#
_cell.length_a   1.000
_cell.length_b   1.000
_cell.length_c   1.000
_cell.angle_alpha   90.00
_cell.angle_beta   90.00
_cell.angle_gamma   90.00
#
_symmetry.space_group_name_H-M   'P 1'
#
loop_
_entity.id
_entity.type
_entity.pdbx_description
1 polymer ?
#
loop_
_entity_poly.entity_id
_entity_poly.type
_entity_poly.pdbx_seq_one_letter_code
_entity_poly.pdbx_strand_id
1 'polypeptide(L)'
;MCWSGEASGVLAAVGLGTAAYIAVKGESKELWIPLTYFALMELLQAATYVYIDECSSPMNQVLTLFGYLHVAFQPFFVNMVAMYFIPESVKLKIRTTVYTLCAVAAVAMIVKMYPFAWAGLCIIGTEGFCGEQICSVSGAWHIAWQMPLNGLMSPPVSWFPGYEWGMHVFVYILASFVMPVIYGSWRFVAFHYVVGPWISDVTTDDPNEFAAVWCLFSIVLCVSVIKTPIRKYLHVKTWPFYNRTISDSL
;
A
#
# COMPACT_ATOMS: atom_id res chain seq x y z
N MET A 1 -15.52 -17.29 1.87
CA MET A 1 -14.38 -16.72 2.64
C MET A 1 -13.56 -17.84 3.26
N CYS A 2 -12.24 -17.74 3.14
CA CYS A 2 -11.29 -18.63 3.83
C CYS A 2 -10.47 -17.89 4.90
N TRP A 3 -10.46 -16.56 4.87
CA TRP A 3 -9.84 -15.68 5.85
C TRP A 3 -10.86 -15.18 6.88
N SER A 4 -10.44 -14.98 8.13
CA SER A 4 -11.32 -14.57 9.23
C SER A 4 -10.76 -13.39 10.03
N GLY A 5 -11.60 -12.78 10.87
CA GLY A 5 -11.17 -11.72 11.79
C GLY A 5 -10.09 -12.18 12.77
N GLU A 6 -10.15 -13.44 13.22
CA GLU A 6 -9.11 -14.04 14.07
C GLU A 6 -7.78 -14.17 13.33
N ALA A 7 -7.80 -14.55 12.05
CA ALA A 7 -6.58 -14.64 11.24
C ALA A 7 -5.89 -13.27 11.11
N SER A 8 -6.66 -12.23 10.79
CA SER A 8 -6.15 -10.85 10.78
C SER A 8 -5.69 -10.40 12.17
N GLY A 9 -6.40 -10.76 13.24
CA GLY A 9 -6.01 -10.47 14.61
C GLY A 9 -4.66 -11.09 15.00
N VAL A 10 -4.42 -12.35 14.61
CA VAL A 10 -3.13 -13.03 14.80
C VAL A 10 -2.01 -12.32 14.05
N LEU A 11 -2.23 -11.95 12.78
CA LEU A 11 -1.21 -11.24 12.01
C LEU A 11 -0.92 -9.85 12.55
N ALA A 12 -1.95 -9.12 12.99
CA ALA A 12 -1.78 -7.85 13.67
C ALA A 12 -0.91 -8.02 14.92
N ALA A 13 -1.20 -9.02 15.76
CA ALA A 13 -0.43 -9.28 16.97
C ALA A 13 1.03 -9.66 16.66
N VAL A 14 1.26 -10.53 15.67
CA VAL A 14 2.61 -10.94 15.23
C VAL A 14 3.37 -9.75 14.63
N GLY A 15 2.73 -8.96 13.77
CA GLY A 15 3.32 -7.80 13.11
C GLY A 15 3.71 -6.71 14.11
N LEU A 16 2.77 -6.31 14.98
CA LEU A 16 3.00 -5.30 16.02
C LEU A 16 4.00 -5.78 17.07
N GLY A 17 3.90 -7.04 17.50
CA GLY A 17 4.86 -7.65 18.43
C GLY A 17 6.28 -7.70 17.84
N THR A 18 6.39 -8.05 16.56
CA THR A 18 7.68 -8.05 15.85
C THR A 18 8.24 -6.63 15.73
N ALA A 19 7.40 -5.65 15.37
CA ALA A 19 7.80 -4.25 15.28
C ALA A 19 8.28 -3.69 16.62
N ALA A 20 7.57 -3.98 17.71
CA ALA A 20 7.98 -3.59 19.06
C ALA A 20 9.31 -4.24 19.47
N TYR A 21 9.46 -5.55 19.23
CA TYR A 21 10.68 -6.28 19.54
C TYR A 21 11.91 -5.70 18.82
N ILE A 22 11.81 -5.46 17.51
CA ILE A 22 12.94 -4.93 16.74
C ILE A 22 13.23 -3.45 17.06
N ALA A 23 12.22 -2.67 17.40
CA ALA A 23 12.40 -1.30 17.87
C ALA A 23 13.21 -1.27 19.18
N VAL A 24 12.90 -2.15 20.14
CA VAL A 24 13.66 -2.30 21.39
C VAL A 24 15.10 -2.79 21.13
N LYS A 25 15.33 -3.58 20.07
CA LYS A 25 16.66 -4.03 19.65
C LYS A 25 17.47 -2.97 18.89
N GLY A 26 16.89 -1.79 18.61
CA GLY A 26 17.59 -0.70 17.93
C GLY A 26 17.67 -0.85 16.41
N GLU A 27 16.76 -1.61 15.79
CA GLU A 27 16.65 -1.64 14.32
C GLU A 27 16.25 -0.28 13.73
N SER A 28 16.55 -0.10 12.45
CA SER A 28 16.25 1.13 11.71
C SER A 28 14.76 1.46 11.73
N LYS A 29 14.46 2.75 11.95
CA LYS A 29 13.09 3.29 11.96
C LYS A 29 12.39 3.07 10.63
N GLU A 30 13.16 3.07 9.55
CA GLU A 30 12.71 2.83 8.20
C GLU A 30 12.20 1.39 7.95
N LEU A 31 12.39 0.48 8.91
CA LEU A 31 11.90 -0.89 8.84
C LEU A 31 10.76 -1.16 9.82
N TRP A 32 10.90 -0.75 11.08
CA TRP A 32 9.89 -1.06 12.09
C TRP A 32 8.67 -0.13 12.05
N ILE A 33 8.81 1.14 11.62
CA ILE A 33 7.66 2.04 11.47
C ILE A 33 6.74 1.54 10.34
N PRO A 34 7.23 1.19 9.14
CA PRO A 34 6.38 0.60 8.09
C PRO A 34 5.76 -0.72 8.52
N LEU A 35 6.50 -1.60 9.22
CA LEU A 35 5.93 -2.84 9.74
C LEU A 35 4.75 -2.57 10.70
N THR A 36 4.89 -1.61 11.62
CA THR A 36 3.79 -1.18 12.49
C THR A 36 2.61 -0.70 11.66
N TYR A 37 2.86 0.15 10.66
CA TYR A 37 1.81 0.70 9.82
C TYR A 37 1.01 -0.38 9.09
N PHE A 38 1.68 -1.33 8.44
CA PHE A 38 1.01 -2.45 7.75
C PHE A 38 0.30 -3.38 8.74
N ALA A 39 0.87 -3.63 9.91
CA ALA A 39 0.22 -4.45 10.94
C ALA A 39 -1.06 -3.79 11.53
N LEU A 40 -1.12 -2.46 11.54
CA LEU A 40 -2.35 -1.74 11.91
C LEU A 40 -3.49 -1.94 10.90
N MET A 41 -3.19 -2.25 9.63
CA MET A 41 -4.23 -2.59 8.66
C MET A 41 -4.89 -3.92 9.02
N GLU A 42 -4.12 -4.94 9.39
CA GLU A 42 -4.69 -6.22 9.84
C GLU A 42 -5.50 -6.05 11.13
N LEU A 43 -5.07 -5.16 12.04
CA LEU A 43 -5.86 -4.85 13.23
C LEU A 43 -7.20 -4.20 12.86
N LEU A 44 -7.18 -3.26 11.92
CA LEU A 44 -8.37 -2.61 11.40
C LEU A 44 -9.29 -3.63 10.70
N GLN A 45 -8.74 -4.51 9.88
CA GLN A 45 -9.49 -5.57 9.20
C GLN A 45 -10.09 -6.55 10.21
N ALA A 46 -9.36 -6.95 11.26
CA ALA A 46 -9.89 -7.79 12.33
C ALA A 46 -11.13 -7.17 13.00
N ALA A 47 -11.10 -5.86 13.26
CA ALA A 47 -12.28 -5.12 13.74
C ALA A 47 -13.39 -5.03 12.69
N THR A 48 -13.03 -4.88 11.42
CA THR A 48 -13.98 -4.79 10.30
C THR A 48 -14.73 -6.09 10.08
N TYR A 49 -14.09 -7.24 10.29
CA TYR A 49 -14.72 -8.56 10.19
C TYR A 49 -15.89 -8.76 11.15
N VAL A 50 -15.95 -8.02 12.26
CA VAL A 50 -17.09 -8.06 13.20
C VAL A 50 -18.37 -7.51 12.56
N TYR A 51 -18.23 -6.56 11.64
CA TYR A 51 -19.34 -5.88 10.96
C TYR A 51 -19.37 -6.18 9.47
N ILE A 52 -18.72 -7.25 9.02
CA ILE A 52 -18.60 -7.58 7.59
C ILE A 52 -19.99 -7.77 6.96
N ASP A 53 -20.16 -7.31 5.73
CA ASP A 53 -21.44 -7.36 4.97
C ASP A 53 -22.60 -6.54 5.58
N GLU A 54 -22.44 -5.96 6.78
CA GLU A 54 -23.42 -5.06 7.40
C GLU A 54 -23.32 -3.64 6.82
N CYS A 55 -23.62 -3.46 5.53
CA CYS A 55 -23.40 -2.17 4.85
C CYS A 55 -24.25 -1.00 5.38
N SER A 56 -25.36 -1.29 6.08
CA SER A 56 -26.16 -0.28 6.78
C SER A 56 -25.57 0.14 8.13
N SER A 57 -24.56 -0.60 8.64
CA SER A 57 -23.91 -0.32 9.92
C SER A 57 -22.96 0.87 9.78
N PRO A 58 -23.12 1.92 10.61
CA PRO A 58 -22.15 3.02 10.65
C PRO A 58 -20.73 2.55 10.99
N MET A 59 -20.60 1.44 11.72
CA MET A 59 -19.29 0.89 12.07
C MET A 59 -18.59 0.27 10.88
N ASN A 60 -19.31 -0.50 10.05
CA ASN A 60 -18.75 -0.98 8.79
C ASN A 60 -18.29 0.20 7.91
N GLN A 61 -19.12 1.23 7.76
CA GLN A 61 -18.82 2.38 6.91
C GLN A 61 -17.56 3.14 7.37
N VAL A 62 -17.45 3.41 8.68
CA VAL A 62 -16.29 4.11 9.26
C VAL A 62 -15.01 3.28 9.15
N LEU A 63 -15.09 1.96 9.39
CA LEU A 63 -13.93 1.08 9.27
C LEU A 63 -13.47 0.94 7.81
N THR A 64 -14.41 0.86 6.87
CA THR A 64 -14.14 0.88 5.42
C THR A 64 -13.41 2.18 5.02
N LEU A 65 -13.90 3.31 5.51
CA LEU A 65 -13.28 4.61 5.27
C LEU A 65 -11.84 4.65 5.82
N PHE A 66 -11.61 4.14 7.02
CA PHE A 66 -10.25 4.05 7.57
C PHE A 66 -9.36 3.12 6.75
N GLY A 67 -9.91 2.03 6.17
CA GLY A 67 -9.20 1.16 5.24
C GLY A 67 -8.73 1.94 4.01
N TYR A 68 -9.63 2.69 3.38
CA TYR A 68 -9.29 3.52 2.23
C TYR A 68 -8.23 4.58 2.56
N LEU A 69 -8.39 5.29 3.69
CA LEU A 69 -7.42 6.28 4.14
C LEU A 69 -6.04 5.65 4.41
N HIS A 70 -6.01 4.47 5.02
CA HIS A 70 -4.76 3.74 5.24
C HIS A 70 -4.08 3.42 3.91
N VAL A 71 -4.80 2.88 2.92
CA VAL A 71 -4.23 2.65 1.58
C VAL A 71 -3.74 3.95 0.93
N ALA A 72 -4.46 5.07 1.11
CA ALA A 72 -4.05 6.38 0.57
C ALA A 72 -2.72 6.90 1.14
N PHE A 73 -2.42 6.61 2.41
CA PHE A 73 -1.16 7.03 3.06
C PHE A 73 -0.04 5.98 2.97
N GLN A 74 -0.34 4.78 2.49
CA GLN A 74 0.63 3.69 2.28
C GLN A 74 1.89 4.09 1.49
N PRO A 75 1.85 4.96 0.45
CA PRO A 75 3.03 5.37 -0.30
C PRO A 75 4.13 6.01 0.56
N PHE A 76 3.80 6.63 1.69
CA PHE A 76 4.80 7.15 2.63
C PHE A 76 5.67 6.04 3.21
N PHE A 77 5.03 4.96 3.65
CA PHE A 77 5.70 3.84 4.32
C PHE A 77 6.42 2.94 3.31
N VAL A 78 5.86 2.76 2.12
CA VAL A 78 6.56 2.10 1.01
C VAL A 78 7.85 2.85 0.67
N ASN A 79 7.79 4.18 0.51
CA ASN A 79 8.98 4.98 0.21
C ASN A 79 9.97 5.04 1.38
N MET A 80 9.49 4.93 2.62
CA MET A 80 10.37 4.81 3.78
C MET A 80 11.24 3.55 3.71
N VAL A 81 10.64 2.38 3.38
CA VAL A 81 11.39 1.14 3.18
C VAL A 81 12.24 1.20 1.91
N ALA A 82 11.71 1.72 0.81
CA ALA A 82 12.45 1.80 -0.44
C ALA A 82 13.71 2.68 -0.32
N MET A 83 13.61 3.81 0.39
CA MET A 83 14.76 4.68 0.66
C MET A 83 15.78 4.07 1.64
N TYR A 84 15.41 3.06 2.43
CA TYR A 84 16.36 2.31 3.25
C TYR A 84 17.37 1.54 2.38
N PHE A 85 17.00 1.16 1.16
CA PHE A 85 17.83 0.33 0.27
C PHE A 85 18.75 1.12 -0.67
N ILE A 86 18.81 2.44 -0.54
CA ILE A 86 19.69 3.31 -1.34
C ILE A 86 20.75 3.97 -0.44
N PRO A 87 21.82 4.58 -1.00
CA PRO A 87 22.85 5.23 -0.21
C PRO A 87 22.29 6.40 0.63
N GLU A 88 22.78 6.54 1.86
CA GLU A 88 22.29 7.54 2.82
C GLU A 88 22.42 8.98 2.27
N SER A 89 23.50 9.27 1.55
CA SER A 89 23.74 10.57 0.93
C SER A 89 22.68 10.95 -0.11
N VAL A 90 22.13 9.96 -0.82
CA VAL A 90 21.04 10.13 -1.79
C VAL A 90 19.72 10.28 -1.04
N LYS A 91 19.44 9.38 -0.08
CA LYS A 91 18.23 9.43 0.76
C LYS A 91 18.03 10.81 1.37
N LEU A 92 19.06 11.36 2.02
CA LEU A 92 18.97 12.66 2.70
C LEU A 92 18.65 13.81 1.74
N LYS A 93 19.09 13.75 0.48
CA LYS A 93 18.81 14.77 -0.54
C LYS A 93 17.39 14.69 -1.06
N ILE A 94 16.85 13.49 -1.26
CA ILE A 94 15.56 13.29 -1.93
C ILE A 94 14.37 13.18 -0.96
N ARG A 95 14.61 12.86 0.32
CA ARG A 95 13.53 12.50 1.27
C ARG A 95 12.38 13.50 1.32
N THR A 96 12.69 14.80 1.31
CA THR A 96 11.67 15.85 1.43
C THR A 96 10.79 15.84 0.19
N THR A 97 11.40 15.84 -1.00
CA THR A 97 10.69 15.75 -2.28
C THR A 97 9.84 14.48 -2.37
N VAL A 98 10.41 13.33 -2.01
CA VAL A 98 9.68 12.04 -2.04
C VAL A 98 8.46 12.08 -1.14
N TYR A 99 8.59 12.52 0.12
CA TYR A 99 7.44 12.60 1.02
C TYR A 99 6.43 13.68 0.63
N THR A 100 6.85 14.79 0.03
CA THR A 100 5.93 15.77 -0.57
C THR A 100 5.12 15.14 -1.71
N LEU A 101 5.76 14.35 -2.58
CA LEU A 101 5.06 13.65 -3.65
C LEU A 101 4.11 12.56 -3.11
N CYS A 102 4.48 11.85 -2.03
CA CYS A 102 3.57 10.95 -1.33
C CYS A 102 2.34 11.70 -0.76
N ALA A 103 2.52 12.92 -0.24
CA ALA A 103 1.41 13.73 0.24
C ALA A 103 0.46 14.13 -0.90
N VAL A 104 1.02 14.54 -2.05
CA VAL A 104 0.24 14.85 -3.24
C VAL A 104 -0.53 13.61 -3.73
N ALA A 105 0.11 12.44 -3.75
CA ALA A 105 -0.54 11.19 -4.11
C ALA A 105 -1.68 10.82 -3.15
N ALA A 106 -1.47 10.94 -1.83
CA ALA A 106 -2.49 10.68 -0.83
C ALA A 106 -3.70 11.61 -0.99
N VAL A 107 -3.46 12.91 -1.21
CA VAL A 107 -4.53 13.88 -1.49
C VAL A 107 -5.26 13.51 -2.77
N ALA A 108 -4.56 13.16 -3.84
CA ALA A 108 -5.19 12.74 -5.10
C ALA A 108 -6.07 11.49 -4.91
N MET A 109 -5.63 10.50 -4.14
CA MET A 109 -6.46 9.33 -3.79
C MET A 109 -7.68 9.75 -2.99
N ILE A 110 -7.52 10.56 -1.93
CA ILE A 110 -8.65 11.02 -1.10
C ILE A 110 -9.67 11.82 -1.92
N VAL A 111 -9.23 12.60 -2.91
CA VAL A 111 -10.12 13.34 -3.83
C VAL A 111 -11.09 12.41 -4.57
N LYS A 112 -10.76 11.13 -4.80
CA LYS A 112 -11.70 10.15 -5.40
C LYS A 112 -12.96 9.94 -4.56
N MET A 113 -12.93 10.20 -3.25
CA MET A 113 -14.11 10.08 -2.40
C MET A 113 -15.09 11.25 -2.55
N TYR A 114 -14.67 12.39 -3.11
CA TYR A 114 -15.55 13.55 -3.22
C TYR A 114 -16.49 13.39 -4.44
N PRO A 115 -17.82 13.45 -4.27
CA PRO A 115 -18.77 13.15 -5.34
C PRO A 115 -18.95 14.35 -6.29
N PHE A 116 -17.97 14.59 -7.15
CA PHE A 116 -18.09 15.63 -8.18
C PHE A 116 -19.22 15.31 -9.15
N ALA A 117 -20.22 16.17 -9.25
CA ALA A 117 -21.36 16.01 -10.16
C ALA A 117 -20.93 15.86 -11.64
N TRP A 118 -19.79 16.43 -12.03
CA TRP A 118 -19.27 16.39 -13.40
C TRP A 118 -18.38 15.17 -13.69
N ALA A 119 -17.84 14.49 -12.68
CA ALA A 119 -16.86 13.41 -12.88
C ALA A 119 -17.52 12.04 -13.04
N GLY A 120 -18.83 11.93 -12.82
CA GLY A 120 -19.52 10.65 -12.77
C GLY A 120 -19.02 9.75 -11.64
N LEU A 121 -19.34 8.46 -11.74
CA LEU A 121 -18.92 7.42 -10.79
C LEU A 121 -17.82 6.55 -11.39
N CYS A 122 -17.06 5.90 -10.52
CA CYS A 122 -16.12 4.85 -10.89
C CYS A 122 -16.83 3.65 -11.53
N ILE A 123 -16.06 2.79 -12.20
CA ILE A 123 -16.58 1.61 -12.89
C ILE A 123 -16.53 0.39 -11.95
N ILE A 124 -17.70 -0.03 -11.47
CA ILE A 124 -17.86 -1.18 -10.58
C ILE A 124 -17.43 -2.46 -11.30
N GLY A 125 -16.66 -3.30 -10.60
CA GLY A 125 -16.14 -4.56 -11.15
C GLY A 125 -14.89 -4.40 -12.02
N THR A 126 -14.40 -3.18 -12.19
CA THR A 126 -13.11 -2.91 -12.86
C THR A 126 -12.15 -2.23 -11.90
N GLU A 127 -12.58 -1.14 -11.27
CA GLU A 127 -11.76 -0.39 -10.34
C GLU A 127 -11.80 -0.99 -8.93
N GLY A 128 -10.64 -1.10 -8.29
CA GLY A 128 -10.58 -1.40 -6.86
C GLY A 128 -11.26 -0.32 -6.02
N PHE A 129 -11.78 -0.72 -4.86
CA PHE A 129 -12.62 0.11 -3.99
C PHE A 129 -13.93 0.63 -4.62
N CYS A 130 -14.24 0.33 -5.88
CA CYS A 130 -15.44 0.86 -6.52
C CYS A 130 -16.67 0.02 -6.19
N GLY A 131 -17.72 0.68 -5.66
CA GLY A 131 -19.01 0.04 -5.40
C GLY A 131 -20.13 1.07 -5.21
N GLU A 132 -21.35 0.57 -4.99
CA GLU A 132 -22.56 1.41 -4.89
C GLU A 132 -22.63 2.23 -3.59
N GLN A 133 -21.99 1.74 -2.53
CA GLN A 133 -22.01 2.33 -1.20
C GLN A 133 -20.70 2.06 -0.47
N ILE A 134 -20.45 2.79 0.61
CA ILE A 134 -19.30 2.53 1.48
C ILE A 134 -19.59 1.26 2.26
N CYS A 135 -18.87 0.18 1.96
CA CYS A 135 -19.03 -1.08 2.67
C CYS A 135 -17.78 -1.95 2.59
N SER A 136 -17.45 -2.60 3.69
CA SER A 136 -16.55 -3.75 3.73
C SER A 136 -17.38 -5.01 3.59
N VAL A 137 -17.10 -5.78 2.55
CA VAL A 137 -17.85 -6.98 2.18
C VAL A 137 -16.96 -8.20 2.12
N SER A 138 -17.57 -9.37 2.13
CA SER A 138 -16.91 -10.62 1.88
C SER A 138 -16.39 -10.68 0.44
N GLY A 139 -15.06 -10.72 0.27
CA GLY A 139 -14.41 -10.95 -1.03
C GLY A 139 -14.32 -12.44 -1.39
N ALA A 140 -13.52 -12.79 -2.40
CA ALA A 140 -13.37 -14.17 -2.85
C ALA A 140 -12.86 -15.08 -1.73
N TRP A 141 -11.82 -14.64 -0.99
CA TRP A 141 -11.32 -15.40 0.16
C TRP A 141 -10.96 -14.53 1.38
N HIS A 142 -10.71 -13.25 1.17
CA HIS A 142 -10.39 -12.18 2.11
C HIS A 142 -11.48 -11.09 2.07
N ILE A 143 -11.18 -9.91 2.61
CA ILE A 143 -12.09 -8.78 2.75
C ILE A 143 -11.99 -7.93 1.50
N ALA A 144 -13.14 -7.49 0.99
CA ALA A 144 -13.21 -6.57 -0.11
C ALA A 144 -13.78 -5.23 0.38
N TRP A 145 -13.31 -4.14 -0.20
CA TRP A 145 -13.79 -2.80 0.13
C TRP A 145 -14.51 -2.17 -1.03
N GLN A 146 -15.60 -1.49 -0.75
CA GLN A 146 -16.44 -0.82 -1.73
C GLN A 146 -16.74 0.59 -1.25
N MET A 147 -16.69 1.56 -2.16
CA MET A 147 -17.00 2.96 -1.94
C MET A 147 -17.53 3.57 -3.25
N PRO A 148 -18.47 4.52 -3.18
CA PRO A 148 -18.97 5.25 -4.33
C PRO A 148 -17.96 6.34 -4.73
N LEU A 149 -16.83 5.93 -5.31
CA LEU A 149 -15.78 6.83 -5.76
C LEU A 149 -16.22 7.57 -7.03
N ASN A 150 -15.71 8.79 -7.21
CA ASN A 150 -15.92 9.54 -8.45
C ASN A 150 -15.17 8.92 -9.64
N GLY A 151 -15.59 9.28 -10.85
CA GLY A 151 -15.05 8.74 -12.10
C GLY A 151 -13.73 9.36 -12.59
N LEU A 152 -12.94 10.01 -11.74
CA LEU A 152 -11.68 10.61 -12.18
C LEU A 152 -10.69 9.53 -12.67
N MET A 153 -10.28 9.68 -13.94
CA MET A 153 -9.47 8.71 -14.70
C MET A 153 -10.07 7.28 -14.75
N SER A 154 -11.39 7.18 -14.59
CA SER A 154 -12.15 5.92 -14.66
C SER A 154 -12.52 5.53 -16.09
N PRO A 155 -13.09 6.44 -16.92
CA PRO A 155 -13.31 6.15 -18.34
C PRO A 155 -11.99 5.98 -19.10
N PRO A 156 -12.01 5.34 -20.28
CA PRO A 156 -10.84 5.18 -21.13
C PRO A 156 -10.10 6.50 -21.31
N VAL A 157 -8.88 6.55 -20.78
CA VAL A 157 -8.06 7.75 -20.80
C VAL A 157 -7.47 7.89 -22.19
N SER A 158 -7.88 8.91 -22.95
CA SER A 158 -7.53 9.07 -24.37
C SER A 158 -6.02 9.09 -24.64
N TRP A 159 -5.23 9.60 -23.68
CA TRP A 159 -3.77 9.65 -23.76
C TRP A 159 -3.08 8.41 -23.17
N PHE A 160 -3.82 7.48 -22.57
CA PHE A 160 -3.29 6.22 -22.03
C PHE A 160 -4.23 5.04 -22.36
N PRO A 161 -4.22 4.57 -23.63
CA PRO A 161 -5.10 3.50 -24.09
C PRO A 161 -4.94 2.22 -23.26
N GLY A 162 -6.06 1.62 -22.86
CA GLY A 162 -6.10 0.37 -22.08
C GLY A 162 -5.99 0.55 -20.57
N TYR A 163 -5.94 1.79 -20.06
CA TYR A 163 -5.96 2.07 -18.62
C TYR A 163 -7.37 2.36 -18.12
N GLU A 164 -7.86 1.54 -17.18
CA GLU A 164 -9.23 1.59 -16.66
C GLU A 164 -9.31 1.54 -15.12
N TRP A 165 -8.16 1.64 -14.43
CA TRP A 165 -8.05 1.41 -12.98
C TRP A 165 -8.29 2.65 -12.11
N GLY A 166 -8.73 3.76 -12.70
CA GLY A 166 -9.04 4.99 -11.97
C GLY A 166 -7.81 5.77 -11.50
N MET A 167 -8.03 6.99 -11.02
CA MET A 167 -6.93 7.87 -10.58
C MET A 167 -6.17 7.31 -9.37
N HIS A 168 -6.85 6.60 -8.46
CA HIS A 168 -6.25 6.14 -7.21
C HIS A 168 -5.16 5.08 -7.44
N VAL A 169 -5.39 4.11 -8.33
CA VAL A 169 -4.35 3.14 -8.74
C VAL A 169 -3.22 3.87 -9.47
N PHE A 170 -3.55 4.80 -10.36
CA PHE A 170 -2.56 5.53 -11.16
C PHE A 170 -1.53 6.24 -10.27
N VAL A 171 -2.02 7.06 -9.34
CA VAL A 171 -1.14 7.81 -8.44
C VAL A 171 -0.43 6.90 -7.44
N TYR A 172 -1.05 5.79 -7.02
CA TYR A 172 -0.41 4.81 -6.15
C TYR A 172 0.78 4.14 -6.87
N ILE A 173 0.60 3.67 -8.11
CA ILE A 173 1.69 3.06 -8.89
C ILE A 173 2.82 4.05 -9.14
N LEU A 174 2.49 5.30 -9.47
CA LEU A 174 3.50 6.35 -9.62
C LEU A 174 4.29 6.56 -8.32
N ALA A 175 3.61 6.64 -7.17
CA ALA A 175 4.25 6.94 -5.90
C ALA A 175 5.00 5.75 -5.28
N SER A 176 4.44 4.55 -5.36
CA SER A 176 4.94 3.35 -4.68
C SER A 176 5.87 2.49 -5.55
N PHE A 177 5.85 2.64 -6.89
CA PHE A 177 6.67 1.82 -7.81
C PHE A 177 7.56 2.67 -8.70
N VAL A 178 6.98 3.57 -9.48
CA VAL A 178 7.74 4.33 -10.49
C VAL A 178 8.74 5.27 -9.81
N MET A 179 8.31 6.05 -8.82
CA MET A 179 9.19 6.98 -8.11
C MET A 179 10.38 6.26 -7.44
N PRO A 180 10.19 5.13 -6.71
CA PRO A 180 11.31 4.33 -6.20
C PRO A 180 12.27 3.78 -7.24
N VAL A 181 11.78 3.37 -8.41
CA VAL A 181 12.67 2.99 -9.53
C VAL A 181 13.50 4.19 -9.97
N ILE A 182 12.88 5.35 -10.14
CA ILE A 182 13.57 6.57 -10.60
C ILE A 182 14.76 6.91 -9.70
N TYR A 183 14.59 6.87 -8.37
CA TYR A 183 15.69 7.17 -7.44
C TYR A 183 16.60 5.97 -7.12
N GLY A 184 16.37 4.81 -7.72
CA GLY A 184 17.31 3.69 -7.75
C GLY A 184 17.03 2.53 -6.82
N SER A 185 15.88 2.49 -6.15
CA SER A 185 15.48 1.36 -5.30
C SER A 185 14.82 0.22 -6.09
N TRP A 186 15.23 0.01 -7.35
CA TRP A 186 14.57 -0.93 -8.27
C TRP A 186 14.56 -2.39 -7.77
N ARG A 187 15.56 -2.81 -6.99
CA ARG A 187 15.61 -4.18 -6.41
C ARG A 187 14.52 -4.38 -5.38
N PHE A 188 14.32 -3.38 -4.52
CA PHE A 188 13.20 -3.38 -3.58
C PHE A 188 11.87 -3.35 -4.32
N VAL A 189 11.74 -2.51 -5.35
CA VAL A 189 10.50 -2.44 -6.16
C VAL A 189 10.18 -3.76 -6.82
N ALA A 190 11.17 -4.45 -7.40
CA ALA A 190 10.98 -5.76 -7.98
C ALA A 190 10.50 -6.79 -6.93
N PHE A 191 11.12 -6.78 -5.74
CA PHE A 191 10.69 -7.63 -4.64
C PHE A 191 9.27 -7.29 -4.14
N HIS A 192 8.95 -6.00 -4.03
CA HIS A 192 7.63 -5.51 -3.62
C HIS A 192 6.54 -5.85 -4.64
N TYR A 193 6.85 -5.74 -5.94
CA TYR A 193 5.94 -6.15 -7.01
C TYR A 193 5.61 -7.64 -6.94
N VAL A 194 6.64 -8.49 -6.76
CA VAL A 194 6.44 -9.94 -6.68
C VAL A 194 5.63 -10.30 -5.44
N VAL A 195 6.00 -9.81 -4.26
CA VAL A 195 5.34 -10.22 -3.01
C VAL A 195 3.97 -9.58 -2.83
N GLY A 196 3.74 -8.40 -3.41
CA GLY A 196 2.49 -7.66 -3.28
C GLY A 196 1.56 -7.88 -4.48
N PRO A 197 1.57 -6.98 -5.48
CA PRO A 197 0.65 -7.03 -6.62
C PRO A 197 0.58 -8.40 -7.30
N TRP A 198 1.72 -8.99 -7.66
CA TRP A 198 1.72 -10.25 -8.41
C TRP A 198 1.08 -11.41 -7.63
N ILE A 199 1.36 -11.54 -6.33
CA ILE A 199 0.69 -12.55 -5.51
C ILE A 199 -0.81 -12.23 -5.37
N SER A 200 -1.18 -10.96 -5.23
CA SER A 200 -2.59 -10.55 -5.18
C SER A 200 -3.34 -10.97 -6.46
N ASP A 201 -2.78 -10.64 -7.63
CA ASP A 201 -3.34 -10.92 -8.95
C ASP A 201 -3.52 -12.42 -9.23
N VAL A 202 -2.69 -13.29 -8.64
CA VAL A 202 -2.82 -14.76 -8.83
C VAL A 202 -3.67 -15.44 -7.75
N THR A 203 -4.04 -14.72 -6.68
CA THR A 203 -4.80 -15.29 -5.55
C THR A 203 -6.24 -14.82 -5.49
N THR A 204 -6.60 -13.69 -6.12
CA THR A 204 -7.99 -13.25 -6.25
C THR A 204 -8.25 -12.68 -7.65
N ASP A 205 -9.49 -12.79 -8.09
CA ASP A 205 -10.01 -12.12 -9.29
C ASP A 205 -10.99 -10.99 -8.93
N ASP A 206 -11.18 -10.70 -7.63
CA ASP A 206 -12.05 -9.61 -7.14
C ASP A 206 -11.27 -8.28 -7.07
N PRO A 207 -11.62 -7.27 -7.90
CA PRO A 207 -10.95 -5.97 -7.91
C PRO A 207 -10.96 -5.26 -6.55
N ASN A 208 -12.03 -5.46 -5.78
CA ASN A 208 -12.22 -4.81 -4.48
C ASN A 208 -11.43 -5.50 -3.35
N GLU A 209 -10.91 -6.70 -3.60
CA GLU A 209 -10.13 -7.50 -2.67
C GLU A 209 -8.61 -7.31 -2.86
N PHE A 210 -8.15 -6.92 -4.06
CA PHE A 210 -6.72 -6.82 -4.40
C PHE A 210 -5.88 -6.03 -3.38
N ALA A 211 -6.40 -4.90 -2.92
CA ALA A 211 -5.69 -4.05 -1.97
C ALA A 211 -5.55 -4.72 -0.60
N ALA A 212 -6.57 -5.43 -0.13
CA ALA A 212 -6.55 -6.11 1.16
C ALA A 212 -5.53 -7.25 1.17
N VAL A 213 -5.54 -8.07 0.12
CA VAL A 213 -4.58 -9.17 -0.06
C VAL A 213 -3.16 -8.66 -0.15
N TRP A 214 -2.94 -7.53 -0.83
CA TRP A 214 -1.62 -6.92 -0.87
C TRP A 214 -1.17 -6.38 0.49
N CYS A 215 -2.06 -5.74 1.26
CA CYS A 215 -1.75 -5.32 2.63
C CYS A 215 -1.29 -6.50 3.50
N LEU A 216 -1.98 -7.64 3.39
CA LEU A 216 -1.63 -8.89 4.06
C LEU A 216 -0.19 -9.35 3.74
N PHE A 217 0.16 -9.44 2.45
CA PHE A 217 1.51 -9.85 2.05
C PHE A 217 2.58 -8.78 2.33
N SER A 218 2.21 -7.53 2.58
CA SER A 218 3.15 -6.47 2.95
C SER A 218 3.79 -6.72 4.32
N ILE A 219 3.10 -7.38 5.25
CA ILE A 219 3.70 -7.79 6.54
C ILE A 219 4.77 -8.85 6.31
N VAL A 220 4.47 -9.85 5.47
CA VAL A 220 5.43 -10.90 5.09
C VAL A 220 6.67 -10.27 4.44
N LEU A 221 6.47 -9.34 3.51
CA LEU A 221 7.54 -8.57 2.87
C LEU A 221 8.43 -7.88 3.92
N CYS A 222 7.85 -7.11 4.84
CA CYS A 222 8.59 -6.41 5.88
C CYS A 222 9.37 -7.39 6.78
N VAL A 223 8.73 -8.46 7.25
CA VAL A 223 9.38 -9.47 8.10
C VAL A 223 10.52 -10.16 7.36
N SER A 224 10.33 -10.52 6.08
CA SER A 224 11.38 -11.12 5.24
C SER A 224 12.58 -10.19 5.10
N VAL A 225 12.36 -8.89 4.85
CA VAL A 225 13.42 -7.88 4.79
C VAL A 225 14.18 -7.78 6.12
N ILE A 226 13.47 -7.80 7.25
CA ILE A 226 14.09 -7.59 8.56
C ILE A 226 14.88 -8.82 9.01
N LYS A 227 14.34 -10.03 8.79
CA LYS A 227 14.84 -11.26 9.41
C LYS A 227 15.70 -12.13 8.51
N THR A 228 15.75 -11.87 7.20
CA THR A 228 16.46 -12.75 6.27
C THR A 228 17.65 -12.05 5.58
N PRO A 229 18.61 -12.83 5.04
CA PRO A 229 19.73 -12.29 4.27
C PRO A 229 19.32 -11.52 3.01
N ILE A 230 18.05 -11.60 2.58
CA ILE A 230 17.54 -10.91 1.38
C ILE A 230 17.83 -9.41 1.44
N ARG A 231 17.80 -8.82 2.65
CA ARG A 231 18.13 -7.41 2.93
C ARG A 231 19.42 -6.98 2.24
N LYS A 232 20.47 -7.82 2.30
CA LYS A 232 21.79 -7.51 1.74
C LYS A 232 21.76 -7.39 0.22
N TYR A 233 20.91 -8.18 -0.45
CA TYR A 233 20.79 -8.19 -1.90
C TYR A 233 19.90 -7.07 -2.43
N LEU A 234 19.00 -6.54 -1.60
CA LEU A 234 18.09 -5.46 -2.00
C LEU A 234 18.77 -4.08 -2.04
N HIS A 235 19.90 -3.89 -1.34
CA HIS A 235 20.64 -2.63 -1.40
C HIS A 235 21.19 -2.35 -2.80
N VAL A 236 21.02 -1.11 -3.26
CA VAL A 236 21.55 -0.61 -4.53
C VAL A 236 22.66 0.40 -4.25
N LYS A 237 23.88 0.07 -4.70
CA LYS A 237 25.08 0.91 -4.49
C LYS A 237 25.37 1.84 -5.67
N THR A 238 24.88 1.48 -6.85
CA THR A 238 25.15 2.18 -8.10
C THR A 238 23.86 2.31 -8.88
N TRP A 239 23.53 3.54 -9.29
CA TRP A 239 22.38 3.88 -10.10
C TRP A 239 22.74 5.12 -10.95
N PRO A 240 22.12 5.32 -12.12
CA PRO A 240 22.20 6.62 -12.80
C PRO A 240 21.90 7.75 -11.81
N PHE A 241 22.63 8.86 -11.89
CA PHE A 241 22.53 10.02 -10.99
C PHE A 241 23.11 9.85 -9.57
N TYR A 242 23.66 8.68 -9.21
CA TYR A 242 24.42 8.56 -7.96
C TYR A 242 25.82 9.13 -8.15
N ASN A 243 26.05 10.33 -7.62
CA ASN A 243 27.41 10.86 -7.47
C ASN A 243 28.05 10.18 -6.25
N ARG A 244 29.03 9.30 -6.48
CA ARG A 244 29.73 8.57 -5.41
C ARG A 244 30.29 9.56 -4.39
N THR A 245 29.86 9.47 -3.14
CA THR A 245 30.47 10.19 -2.03
C THR A 245 31.20 9.22 -1.11
N ILE A 246 32.33 9.64 -0.54
CA ILE A 246 33.17 8.80 0.36
C ILE A 246 32.35 8.26 1.55
N SER A 247 31.29 8.97 1.96
CA SER A 247 30.38 8.58 3.04
C SER A 247 29.48 7.37 2.74
N ASP A 248 29.40 6.90 1.49
CA ASP A 248 28.55 5.76 1.11
C ASP A 248 29.22 4.39 1.37
N SER A 249 30.41 4.40 1.97
CA SER A 249 31.27 3.23 2.23
C SER A 249 31.06 2.61 3.62
N LEU A 250 30.19 3.19 4.45
CA LEU A 250 29.90 2.74 5.82
C LEU A 250 28.59 1.94 5.87
#